data_AF-A0A961JPR3-F1
#
_entry.id   AF-A0A961JPR3-F1
#
_cell.length_a   1.000
_cell.length_b   1.000
_cell.length_c   1.000
_cell.angle_alpha   90.00
_cell.angle_beta   90.00
_cell.angle_gamma   90.00
#
_symmetry.space_group_name_H-M   'P 1'
#
loop_
_entity.id
_entity.type
_entity.pdbx_description
1 polymer ?
#
loop_
_entity_poly.entity_id
_entity_poly.type
_entity_poly.pdbx_seq_one_letter_code
_entity_poly.pdbx_strand_id
1 'polypeptide(L)'
;MRSTLKSCTALAAAGLLAVQPAFAQVAALGAGEGQVNIVAWAGYIERGETDKAFDWVTKFEEATGCKVNVKTANTSDEMVALMN
;
A
#
# COMPACT_ATOMS: atom_id res chain seq x y z
N MET A 1 -29.25 -46.66 32.66
CA MET A 1 -29.27 -45.21 32.34
C MET A 1 -27.84 -44.75 32.10
N ARG A 2 -27.38 -44.71 30.84
CA ARG A 2 -27.15 -43.48 30.06
C ARG A 2 -26.20 -42.46 30.73
N SER A 3 -24.89 -42.71 30.77
CA SER A 3 -23.92 -41.64 31.10
C SER A 3 -22.51 -41.78 30.50
N THR A 4 -22.34 -42.40 29.33
CA THR A 4 -21.01 -42.52 28.70
C THR A 4 -20.89 -41.89 27.31
N LEU A 5 -21.94 -41.24 26.78
CA LEU A 5 -21.96 -40.79 25.38
C LEU A 5 -21.60 -39.30 25.14
N LYS A 6 -21.11 -38.55 26.13
CA LYS A 6 -20.89 -37.09 25.99
C LYS A 6 -19.43 -36.66 25.79
N SER A 7 -18.45 -37.56 25.91
CA SER A 7 -17.04 -37.14 25.98
C SER A 7 -16.27 -37.15 24.66
N CYS A 8 -16.75 -37.83 23.61
CA CYS A 8 -16.02 -37.91 22.34
C CYS A 8 -16.34 -36.79 21.34
N THR A 9 -17.39 -36.00 21.56
CA THR A 9 -17.83 -34.98 20.60
C THR A 9 -17.06 -33.67 20.69
N ALA A 10 -16.33 -33.43 21.80
CA ALA A 10 -15.56 -32.21 21.99
C ALA A 10 -14.20 -32.20 21.26
N LEU A 11 -13.63 -33.38 20.97
CA LEU A 11 -12.29 -33.47 20.38
C LEU A 11 -12.30 -33.29 18.84
N ALA A 12 -13.43 -33.52 18.18
CA ALA A 12 -13.56 -33.35 16.73
C ALA A 12 -13.67 -31.87 16.29
N ALA A 13 -14.11 -30.98 17.19
CA ALA A 13 -14.25 -29.55 16.88
C ALA A 13 -12.91 -28.77 16.95
N ALA A 14 -11.88 -29.32 17.61
CA ALA A 14 -10.59 -28.65 17.76
C ALA A 14 -9.67 -28.83 16.53
N GLY A 15 -9.93 -29.83 15.67
CA GLY A 15 -9.09 -30.13 14.50
C GLY A 15 -9.29 -29.19 13.30
N LEU A 16 -10.48 -28.56 13.18
CA LEU A 16 -10.80 -27.73 12.01
C LEU A 16 -10.24 -26.30 12.06
N LEU A 17 -9.77 -25.83 13.22
CA LEU A 17 -9.19 -24.48 13.37
C LEU A 17 -7.69 -24.42 13.03
N ALA A 18 -7.02 -25.58 12.87
CA ALA A 18 -5.57 -25.63 12.69
C ALA A 18 -5.10 -25.53 11.22
N VAL A 19 -6.03 -25.50 10.25
CA VAL A 19 -5.72 -25.44 8.81
C VAL A 19 -6.34 -24.18 8.20
N GLN A 20 -6.05 -23.02 8.78
CA GLN A 20 -6.21 -21.76 8.04
C GLN A 20 -4.97 -21.62 7.15
N PRO A 21 -5.10 -21.44 5.82
CA PRO A 21 -3.95 -21.10 5.00
C PRO A 21 -3.36 -19.80 5.55
N ALA A 22 -2.12 -19.88 6.04
CA ALA A 22 -1.37 -18.70 6.42
C ALA A 22 -1.06 -17.94 5.13
N PHE A 23 -1.90 -16.95 4.80
CA PHE A 23 -1.57 -15.98 3.76
C PHE A 23 -0.32 -15.23 4.26
N ALA A 24 0.84 -15.56 3.72
CA ALA A 24 2.07 -14.85 4.01
C ALA A 24 1.92 -13.42 3.47
N GLN A 25 1.63 -12.47 4.37
CA GLN A 25 1.59 -11.06 4.03
C GLN A 25 3.01 -10.57 3.71
N VAL A 26 3.14 -9.72 2.69
CA VAL A 26 4.42 -9.08 2.38
C VAL A 26 4.87 -8.27 3.60
N ALA A 27 5.95 -8.71 4.25
CA ALA A 27 6.44 -8.08 5.47
C ALA A 27 7.26 -6.80 5.19
N ALA A 28 7.86 -6.70 4.00
CA ALA A 28 8.64 -5.55 3.56
C ALA A 28 8.66 -5.44 2.03
N LEU A 29 8.78 -4.22 1.51
CA LEU A 29 8.82 -3.92 0.07
C LEU A 29 10.24 -4.01 -0.53
N GLY A 30 11.28 -4.01 0.31
CA GLY A 30 12.68 -3.98 -0.15
C GLY A 30 13.17 -2.56 -0.45
N ALA A 31 14.27 -2.46 -1.21
CA ALA A 31 14.84 -1.17 -1.60
C ALA A 31 13.98 -0.49 -2.67
N GLY A 32 13.87 0.84 -2.59
CA GLY A 32 13.16 1.62 -3.60
C GLY A 32 13.92 1.73 -4.93
N GLU A 33 13.20 2.06 -6.00
CA GLU A 33 13.73 2.18 -7.36
C GLU A 33 14.51 3.49 -7.62
N GLY A 34 14.61 4.37 -6.62
CA GLY A 34 15.40 5.60 -6.63
C GLY A 34 14.73 6.81 -7.26
N GLN A 35 13.68 6.63 -8.06
CA GLN A 35 12.87 7.73 -8.57
C GLN A 35 11.46 7.31 -8.98
N VAL A 36 10.54 8.29 -9.06
CA VAL A 36 9.19 8.14 -9.60
C VAL A 36 8.87 9.34 -10.48
N ASN A 37 8.28 9.08 -11.65
CA ASN A 37 7.77 10.11 -12.55
C ASN A 37 6.24 10.10 -12.46
N ILE A 38 5.65 11.26 -12.18
CA ILE A 38 4.22 11.40 -11.92
C ILE A 38 3.62 12.41 -12.90
N VAL A 39 2.58 12.01 -13.62
CA VAL A 39 1.68 12.95 -14.28
C VAL A 39 0.58 13.33 -13.31
N ALA A 40 0.41 14.62 -13.03
CA ALA A 40 -0.53 15.09 -12.01
C ALA A 40 -1.24 16.38 -12.42
N TRP A 41 -2.38 16.63 -11.78
CA TRP A 41 -3.05 17.92 -11.82
C TRP A 41 -2.26 18.94 -11.00
N ALA A 42 -2.39 20.23 -11.34
CA ALA A 42 -1.79 21.30 -10.55
C ALA A 42 -2.31 21.27 -9.10
N GLY A 43 -1.43 21.49 -8.12
CA GLY A 43 -1.79 21.48 -6.70
C GLY A 43 -1.76 20.10 -6.03
N TYR A 44 -1.61 19.00 -6.79
CA TYR A 44 -1.63 17.66 -6.21
C TYR A 44 -0.30 17.28 -5.59
N ILE A 45 0.81 17.66 -6.23
CA ILE A 45 2.16 17.29 -5.83
C ILE A 45 2.90 18.52 -5.33
N GLU A 46 2.98 18.67 -4.01
CA GLU A 46 3.47 19.89 -3.37
C GLU A 46 4.79 19.63 -2.61
N ARG A 47 5.78 20.47 -2.93
CA ARG A 47 7.13 20.46 -2.34
C ARG A 47 7.52 21.79 -1.71
N GLY A 48 6.54 22.54 -1.21
CA GLY A 48 6.78 23.81 -0.51
C GLY A 48 7.14 25.02 -1.40
N GLU A 49 7.09 24.87 -2.73
CA GLU A 49 7.42 25.94 -3.68
C GLU A 49 6.33 27.03 -3.73
N THR A 50 5.06 26.63 -3.70
CA THR A 50 3.92 27.56 -3.68
C THR A 50 3.64 28.06 -2.26
N ASP A 51 3.57 27.14 -1.29
CA ASP A 51 3.39 27.42 0.13
C ASP A 51 4.20 26.41 0.94
N LYS A 52 5.11 26.90 1.78
CA LYS A 52 6.00 26.08 2.63
C LYS A 52 5.24 25.19 3.62
N ALA A 53 3.99 25.52 3.97
CA ALA A 53 3.16 24.68 4.82
C ALA A 53 2.75 23.37 4.11
N PHE A 54 2.78 23.35 2.77
CA PHE A 54 2.43 22.22 1.94
C PHE A 54 3.68 21.65 1.27
N ASP A 55 4.43 20.90 2.06
CA ASP A 55 5.59 20.15 1.58
C ASP A 55 5.53 18.71 2.09
N TRP A 56 4.98 17.83 1.27
CA TRP A 56 4.91 16.40 1.56
C TRP A 56 5.89 15.60 0.71
N VAL A 57 6.27 16.12 -0.46
CA VAL A 57 7.23 15.47 -1.36
C VAL A 57 8.61 15.42 -0.73
N THR A 58 9.10 16.51 -0.12
CA THR A 58 10.44 16.51 0.49
C THR A 58 10.54 15.44 1.57
N LYS A 59 9.52 15.29 2.41
CA LYS A 59 9.45 14.25 3.45
C LYS A 59 9.48 12.84 2.86
N PHE A 60 8.81 12.62 1.73
CA PHE A 60 8.85 11.36 1.02
C PHE A 60 10.25 11.08 0.45
N GLU A 61 10.88 12.05 -0.20
CA GLU A 61 12.23 11.93 -0.77
C GLU A 61 13.27 11.65 0.33
N GLU A 62 13.17 12.33 1.49
CA GLU A 62 14.04 12.11 2.64
C GLU A 62 13.88 10.72 3.26
N ALA A 63 12.64 10.25 3.41
CA ALA A 63 12.36 8.96 4.04
C ALA A 63 12.71 7.77 3.14
N THR A 64 12.66 7.95 1.82
CA THR A 64 12.77 6.84 0.86
C THR A 64 14.02 6.89 -0.01
N GLY A 65 14.67 8.05 -0.13
CA GLY A 65 15.67 8.31 -1.15
C GLY A 65 15.13 8.30 -2.59
N CYS A 66 13.81 8.21 -2.77
CA CYS A 66 13.16 8.14 -4.08
C CYS A 66 12.84 9.54 -4.57
N LYS A 67 13.52 9.98 -5.63
CA LYS A 67 13.31 11.30 -6.25
C LYS A 67 11.95 11.38 -6.95
N VAL A 68 11.18 12.44 -6.69
CA VAL A 68 9.87 12.69 -7.30
C VAL A 68 9.99 13.72 -8.43
N ASN A 69 9.66 13.29 -9.65
CA ASN A 69 9.56 14.14 -10.82
C ASN A 69 8.09 14.31 -11.21
N VAL A 70 7.64 15.54 -11.48
CA VAL A 70 6.23 15.83 -11.77
C VAL A 70 6.07 16.49 -13.13
N LYS A 71 5.16 15.95 -13.93
CA LYS A 71 4.64 16.58 -15.14
C LYS A 71 3.20 17.02 -14.88
N THR A 72 2.96 18.32 -14.85
CA THR A 72 1.60 18.85 -14.70
C THR A 72 0.84 18.72 -16.02
N ALA A 73 -0.43 18.30 -15.96
CA ALA A 73 -1.36 18.25 -17.08
C ALA A 73 -2.74 18.80 -16.65
N ASN A 74 -3.48 19.34 -17.62
CA ASN A 74 -4.72 20.10 -17.40
C ASN A 74 -5.98 19.39 -17.88
N THR A 75 -5.87 18.26 -18.59
CA THR A 75 -7.01 17.40 -18.98
C THR A 75 -6.63 15.94 -18.91
N SER A 76 -7.63 15.07 -18.78
CA SER A 76 -7.42 13.62 -18.81
C SER A 76 -6.84 13.15 -20.15
N ASP A 77 -7.25 13.76 -21.27
CA ASP A 77 -6.71 13.43 -22.60
C ASP A 77 -5.21 13.77 -22.71
N GLU A 78 -4.78 14.90 -22.14
CA GLU A 78 -3.36 15.25 -22.06
C GLU A 78 -2.58 14.24 -21.22
N MET A 79 -3.14 13.80 -20.09
CA MET A 79 -2.52 12.78 -19.25
C MET A 79 -2.34 11.46 -20.00
N VAL A 80 -3.35 11.03 -20.77
CA VAL A 80 -3.25 9.82 -21.61
C VAL A 80 -2.15 9.99 -22.64
N ALA A 81 -2.06 11.14 -23.31
CA ALA A 81 -1.03 11.39 -24.31
C ALA A 81 0.40 11.36 -23.74
N LEU A 82 0.61 11.75 -22.48
CA LEU A 82 1.92 11.74 -21.81
C LEU A 82 2.40 10.35 -21.37
N MET A 83 1.50 9.36 -21.38
CA MET A 83 1.76 7.99 -20.88
C MET A 83 1.91 6.95 -22.00
N ASN A 84 1.79 7.36 -23.27
CA ASN A 84 1.96 6.51 -24.45
C ASN A 84 3.38 6.61 -25.01
#